data_AF-A0A920BVU7-F1
#
_entry.id   AF-A0A920BVU7-F1
#
_cell.length_a   1.000
_cell.length_b   1.000
_cell.length_c   1.000
_cell.angle_alpha   90.00
_cell.angle_beta   90.00
_cell.angle_gamma   90.00
#
_symmetry.space_group_name_H-M   'P 1'
#
loop_
_entity.id
_entity.type
_entity.pdbx_description
1 polymer ?
#
loop_
_entity_poly.entity_id
_entity_poly.type
_entity_poly.pdbx_seq_one_letter_code
_entity_poly.pdbx_strand_id
1 'polypeptide(L)' 'MVDSKKKAMIKNNDVYSYARPSKNAIKVNHFNEGDEITVYPLIKGWFELRPVDIDGIMNTEFIAESEISFVE' A
#
# COMPACT_ATOMS: atom_id res chain seq x y z
N MET A 1 -15.11 -12.44 -6.63
CA MET A 1 -14.78 -11.02 -6.43
C MET A 1 -13.45 -10.82 -7.10
N VAL A 2 -13.39 -10.00 -8.14
CA VAL A 2 -12.16 -9.83 -8.94
C VAL A 2 -11.14 -9.10 -8.06
N ASP A 3 -9.93 -9.64 -7.91
CA ASP A 3 -8.75 -8.93 -7.39
C ASP A 3 -8.46 -7.73 -8.32
N SER A 4 -9.27 -6.69 -8.21
CA SER A 4 -9.11 -5.47 -9.01
C SER A 4 -7.94 -4.68 -8.45
N LYS A 5 -6.73 -5.02 -8.93
CA LYS A 5 -5.54 -4.21 -8.69
C LYS A 5 -5.76 -2.80 -9.25
N LYS A 6 -5.33 -1.78 -8.52
CA LYS A 6 -5.36 -0.38 -8.94
C LYS A 6 -3.97 0.22 -8.86
N LYS A 7 -3.64 1.08 -9.82
CA LYS A 7 -2.46 1.93 -9.72
C LYS A 7 -2.80 3.16 -8.87
N ALA A 8 -1.87 3.56 -8.02
CA ALA A 8 -2.00 4.75 -7.19
C ALA A 8 -0.64 5.41 -7.02
N MET A 9 -0.66 6.71 -6.71
CA MET A 9 0.50 7.47 -6.28
C MET A 9 0.40 7.82 -4.79
N ILE A 10 1.55 7.89 -4.13
CA ILE A 10 1.68 8.38 -2.76
C ILE A 10 1.53 9.91 -2.75
N LYS A 11 0.69 10.43 -1.84
CA LYS A 11 0.31 11.85 -1.79
C LYS A 11 1.23 12.76 -0.96
N ASN A 12 1.99 12.18 -0.03
CA ASN A 12 2.80 12.94 0.92
C ASN A 12 4.16 12.28 1.08
N ASN A 13 5.14 13.04 1.55
CA ASN A 13 6.38 12.48 2.06
C ASN A 13 6.14 11.78 3.41
N ASP A 14 7.04 10.86 3.76
CA ASP A 14 7.00 10.12 5.03
C ASP A 14 5.75 9.26 5.24
N VAL A 15 5.31 8.61 4.16
CA VAL A 15 4.24 7.61 4.19
C VAL A 15 4.84 6.23 4.50
N TYR A 16 4.09 5.43 5.26
CA TYR A 16 4.50 4.08 5.61
C TYR A 16 3.42 3.07 5.25
N SER A 17 3.83 1.88 4.83
CA SER A 17 2.99 0.68 4.90
C SER A 17 3.13 0.01 6.26
N TYR A 18 2.18 -0.86 6.57
CA TYR A 18 2.01 -1.47 7.88
C TYR A 18 1.81 -2.98 7.80
N ALA A 19 2.16 -3.70 8.86
CA ALA A 19 1.97 -5.16 8.93
C ALA A 19 0.51 -5.62 9.13
N ARG A 20 -0.39 -4.68 9.45
CA ARG A 20 -1.86 -4.87 9.55
C ARG A 20 -2.54 -3.53 9.24
N PRO A 21 -3.85 -3.49 8.90
CA PRO A 21 -4.56 -2.25 8.55
C PRO A 21 -4.79 -1.32 9.77
N SER A 22 -3.71 -0.76 10.32
CA SER A 22 -3.71 0.16 11.44
C SER A 22 -2.43 1.00 11.44
N LYS A 23 -2.53 2.32 11.64
CA LYS A 23 -1.37 3.21 11.77
C LYS A 23 -0.53 2.97 13.04
N ASN A 24 -1.04 2.18 13.99
CA ASN A 24 -0.33 1.76 15.21
C ASN A 24 0.38 0.41 15.06
N ALA A 25 0.38 -0.17 13.86
CA ALA A 25 1.09 -1.40 13.57
C ALA A 25 2.57 -1.16 13.30
N ILE A 26 3.33 -2.25 13.17
CA ILE A 26 4.71 -2.21 12.71
C ILE A 26 4.74 -1.59 11.32
N LYS A 27 5.58 -0.56 11.15
CA LYS A 27 5.90 0.05 9.85
C LYS A 27 6.76 -0.92 9.06
N VAL A 28 6.40 -1.21 7.82
CA VAL A 28 7.10 -2.20 6.99
C VAL A 28 7.97 -1.52 5.96
N ASN A 29 7.38 -0.63 5.16
CA ASN A 29 8.09 0.11 4.12
C ASN A 29 7.82 1.62 4.23
N HIS A 30 8.72 2.42 3.68
CA HIS A 30 8.65 3.89 3.62
C HIS A 30 8.52 4.33 2.16
N PHE A 31 7.70 5.35 1.94
CA PHE A 31 7.42 5.92 0.63
C PHE A 31 7.47 7.44 0.71
N ASN A 32 7.80 8.05 -0.42
CA ASN A 32 7.79 9.48 -0.60
C ASN A 32 6.70 9.89 -1.60
N GLU A 33 6.39 11.18 -1.62
CA GLU A 33 5.40 11.73 -2.54
C GLU A 33 5.78 11.42 -3.99
N GLY A 34 4.78 11.00 -4.78
CA GLY A 34 4.96 10.66 -6.18
C GLY A 34 5.37 9.21 -6.45
N ASP A 35 5.70 8.41 -5.43
CA ASP A 35 5.96 6.99 -5.62
C ASP A 35 4.72 6.27 -6.17
N GLU A 36 4.90 5.55 -7.28
CA GLU A 36 3.85 4.72 -7.88
C GLU A 36 3.76 3.36 -7.21
N ILE A 37 2.56 2.97 -6.80
CA ILE A 37 2.29 1.69 -6.14
C ILE A 37 1.09 0.98 -6.78
N THR A 38 1.06 -0.35 -6.62
CA THR A 38 -0.12 -1.16 -6.95
C THR A 38 -0.81 -1.60 -5.67
N VAL A 39 -2.10 -1.29 -5.57
CA VAL A 39 -2.93 -1.55 -4.39
C VAL A 39 -4.09 -2.48 -4.69
N TYR A 40 -4.53 -3.22 -3.67
CA TYR A 40 -5.67 -4.13 -3.74
C TYR A 40 -6.71 -3.74 -2.67
N PRO A 41 -7.98 -3.51 -3.02
CA PRO A 41 -9.00 -3.18 -2.03
C PRO A 41 -9.14 -4.28 -0.98
N LEU A 42 -9.18 -3.91 0.30
CA LEU A 42 -9.32 -4.86 1.42
C LEU A 42 -10.59 -4.59 2.23
N ILE A 43 -10.57 -3.47 2.97
CA ILE A 43 -11.66 -2.99 3.82
C ILE A 43 -11.71 -1.46 3.69
N LYS A 44 -12.80 -0.86 4.17
CA LYS A 44 -12.97 0.60 4.12
C LYS A 44 -11.75 1.32 4.72
N GLY A 45 -11.14 2.22 3.94
CA GLY A 45 -9.99 3.03 4.34
C GLY A 45 -8.62 2.36 4.22
N TRP A 46 -8.55 1.09 3.78
CA TRP A 46 -7.29 0.34 3.71
C TRP A 46 -7.16 -0.48 2.43
N PHE A 47 -5.93 -0.55 1.94
CA PHE A 47 -5.53 -1.35 0.80
C PHE A 47 -4.38 -2.28 1.19
N GLU A 48 -4.31 -3.42 0.52
CA GLU A 48 -3.12 -4.28 0.52
C GLU A 48 -2.11 -3.82 -0.51
N LEU A 49 -0.84 -3.96 -0.16
CA LEU A 49 0.30 -4.02 -1.07
C LEU A 49 0.81 -5.47 -1.08
N ARG A 50 1.27 -5.92 -2.24
CA ARG A 50 1.81 -7.27 -2.44
C ARG A 50 3.20 -7.21 -3.08
N PRO A 51 4.20 -6.59 -2.44
CA PRO A 51 5.55 -6.55 -2.99
C PRO A 51 6.16 -7.94 -2.99
N VAL A 52 7.00 -8.20 -3.98
CA VAL A 52 7.79 -9.43 -4.09
C VAL A 52 9.23 -9.05 -3.75
N ASP A 53 9.83 -9.72 -2.77
CA ASP A 53 11.22 -9.47 -2.40
C ASP A 53 12.21 -10.15 -3.36
N ILE A 54 13.51 -10.02 -3.06
CA ILE A 54 14.60 -10.55 -3.90
C ILE A 54 14.57 -12.09 -4.02
N ASP A 55 13.99 -12.78 -3.04
CA ASP A 55 13.88 -14.22 -3.00
C ASP A 55 12.59 -14.72 -3.69
N GLY A 56 11.79 -13.79 -4.25
CA GLY A 56 10.53 -14.11 -4.92
C GLY A 56 9.37 -14.35 -3.95
N ILE A 57 9.53 -14.01 -2.67
CA ILE A 57 8.49 -14.19 -1.67
C ILE A 57 7.57 -12.97 -1.71
N MET A 58 6.28 -13.24 -1.89
CA MET A 58 5.24 -12.21 -1.84
C MET A 58 4.94 -11.88 -0.38
N ASN A 59 5.22 -10.64 0.00
CA ASN A 59 4.85 -10.11 1.30
C ASN A 59 3.48 -9.42 1.20
N THR A 60 2.78 -9.30 2.32
CA THR A 60 1.52 -8.54 2.40
C THR A 60 1.71 -7.40 3.38
N GLU A 61 1.45 -6.19 2.89
CA GLU A 61 1.53 -4.96 3.68
C GLU A 61 0.25 -4.15 3.47
N PHE A 62 0.01 -3.16 4.33
CA PHE A 62 -1.22 -2.39 4.31
C PHE A 62 -0.95 -0.90 4.26
N ILE A 63 -1.66 -0.18 3.39
CA ILE A 63 -1.58 1.27 3.28
C ILE A 63 -2.96 1.91 3.45
N ALA A 64 -3.00 3.05 4.13
CA ALA A 64 -4.24 3.78 4.34
C ALA A 64 -4.65 4.50 3.04
N GLU A 65 -5.92 4.41 2.69
CA GLU A 65 -6.51 5.10 1.52
C GLU A 65 -6.25 6.61 1.55
N SER A 66 -6.16 7.19 2.75
CA SER A 66 -5.87 8.61 2.94
C SER A 66 -4.47 9.02 2.48
N GLU A 67 -3.55 8.08 2.23
CA GLU A 67 -2.16 8.38 1.80
C GLU A 67 -1.94 8.27 0.29
N ILE A 68 -2.95 7.80 -0.45
CA ILE A 68 -2.84 7.54 -1.89
C ILE A 68 -3.86 8.33 -2.73
N SER A 69 -3.54 8.51 -4.01
CA SER A 69 -4.45 8.96 -5.07
C SER A 69 -4.43 7.95 -6.22
N PHE A 70 -5.60 7.56 -6.73
CA PHE A 70 -5.66 6.64 -7.87
C PHE A 70 -5.22 7.35 -9.15
N VAL A 71 -4.47 6.63 -9.98
CA VAL A 71 -4.09 7.09 -11.32
C VAL A 71 -5.10 6.48 -12.30
N GLU A 72 -5.77 7.32 -13.10
CA GLU A 72 -6.67 6.90 -14.18
C GLU A 72 -5.92 6.37 -15.40
#